data_AF-A9D6M7-F1
#
_entry.id   AF-A9D6M7-F1
#
_cell.length_a   1.000
_cell.length_b   1.000
_cell.length_c   1.000
_cell.angle_alpha   90.00
_cell.angle_beta   90.00
_cell.angle_gamma   90.00
#
_symmetry.space_group_name_H-M   'P 1'
#
loop_
_entity.id
_entity.type
_entity.pdbx_description
1 polymer ?
#
loop_
_entity_poly.entity_id
_entity_poly.type
_entity_poly.pdbx_seq_one_letter_code
_entity_poly.pdbx_strand_id
1 'polypeptide(L)'
;MFLDYFALGVIFFVAIFLFYGIIVIHDIPYEIAKERNHPQQDALHVAGWVSLFTLHAIWPFLWIWATLYREDRGWGFNNVVQRELALEDEVK
;
A
#
# COMPACT_ATOMS: atom_id res chain seq x y z
N MET A 1 -31.48 -30.95 9.87
CA MET A 1 -30.32 -31.54 10.56
C MET A 1 -29.07 -31.54 9.68
N PHE A 2 -28.88 -32.47 8.72
CA PHE A 2 -27.68 -32.50 7.86
C PHE A 2 -27.48 -31.20 7.05
N LEU A 3 -28.55 -30.73 6.39
CA LEU A 3 -28.50 -29.50 5.59
C LEU A 3 -28.14 -28.26 6.42
N ASP A 4 -28.56 -28.21 7.69
CA ASP A 4 -28.29 -27.08 8.59
C ASP A 4 -26.81 -27.05 9.00
N TYR A 5 -26.23 -28.21 9.35
CA TYR A 5 -24.79 -28.31 9.62
C TYR A 5 -23.94 -28.07 8.37
N PHE A 6 -24.41 -28.53 7.20
CA PHE A 6 -23.76 -28.26 5.94
C PHE A 6 -23.77 -26.76 5.60
N ALA A 7 -24.93 -26.10 5.71
CA ALA A 7 -25.06 -24.66 5.52
C ALA A 7 -24.20 -23.86 6.49
N LEU A 8 -24.15 -24.26 7.77
CA LEU A 8 -23.27 -23.67 8.77
C LEU A 8 -21.80 -23.77 8.36
N GLY A 9 -21.37 -24.95 7.87
CA GLY A 9 -20.02 -25.16 7.36
C GLY A 9 -19.69 -24.26 6.16
N VAL A 10 -20.62 -24.12 5.21
CA VAL A 10 -20.45 -23.24 4.05
C VAL A 10 -20.36 -21.77 4.47
N ILE A 11 -21.20 -21.30 5.39
CA ILE A 11 -21.15 -19.92 5.90
C ILE A 11 -19.80 -19.64 6.55
N PHE A 12 -19.30 -20.57 7.37
CA PHE A 12 -18.01 -20.43 8.02
C PHE A 12 -16.85 -20.39 7.01
N PHE A 13 -16.89 -21.28 6.00
CA PHE A 13 -15.91 -21.29 4.92
C PHE A 13 -15.93 -19.98 4.13
N VAL A 14 -17.10 -19.49 3.74
CA VAL A 14 -17.23 -18.22 3.00
C VAL A 14 -16.71 -17.05 3.84
N ALA A 15 -17.03 -16.99 5.14
CA ALA A 15 -16.54 -15.94 6.03
C ALA A 15 -15.01 -15.93 6.10
N ILE A 16 -14.38 -17.09 6.25
CA ILE A 16 -12.92 -17.23 6.25
C ILE A 16 -12.34 -16.84 4.89
N PHE A 17 -12.92 -17.34 3.80
CA PHE A 17 -12.46 -17.04 2.45
C PHE A 17 -12.48 -15.55 2.14
N LEU A 18 -13.56 -14.85 2.52
CA LEU A 18 -13.66 -13.40 2.39
C LEU A 18 -12.63 -12.68 3.26
N PHE A 19 -12.44 -13.12 4.50
CA PHE A 19 -11.45 -12.52 5.41
C PHE A 19 -10.03 -12.62 4.87
N TYR A 20 -9.60 -13.81 4.42
CA TYR A 20 -8.30 -14.00 3.80
C TYR A 20 -8.17 -13.29 2.45
N GLY A 21 -9.24 -13.23 1.66
CA GLY A 21 -9.26 -12.47 0.41
C GLY A 21 -8.97 -10.99 0.62
N ILE A 22 -9.54 -10.40 1.67
CA ILE A 22 -9.28 -9.00 2.05
C ILE A 22 -7.82 -8.82 2.48
N ILE A 23 -7.26 -9.71 3.29
CA ILE A 23 -5.85 -9.63 3.71
C ILE A 23 -4.91 -9.61 2.50
N VAL A 24 -5.11 -10.51 1.53
CA VAL A 24 -4.28 -10.57 0.33
C VAL A 24 -4.35 -9.26 -0.47
N ILE A 25 -5.54 -8.66 -0.62
CA ILE A 25 -5.69 -7.39 -1.36
C ILE A 25 -4.91 -6.25 -0.68
N HIS A 26 -4.82 -6.26 0.65
CA HIS A 26 -4.09 -5.24 1.41
C HIS A 26 -2.58 -5.37 1.33
N ASP A 27 -2.07 -6.57 1.05
CA ASP A 27 -0.64 -6.80 0.91
C ASP A 27 -0.10 -6.41 -0.49
N ILE A 28 -0.98 -6.27 -1.51
CA ILE A 28 -0.61 -5.86 -2.88
C ILE A 28 0.20 -4.54 -2.92
N PRO A 29 -0.21 -3.43 -2.27
CA PRO A 29 0.57 -2.20 -2.21
C PRO A 29 1.97 -2.38 -1.61
N TYR A 30 2.10 -3.21 -0.58
CA TYR A 30 3.38 -3.52 0.05
C TYR A 30 4.30 -4.25 -0.91
N GLU A 31 3.77 -5.23 -1.64
CA GLU A 31 4.54 -6.01 -2.62
C GLU A 31 5.04 -5.14 -3.79
N ILE A 32 4.20 -4.20 -4.27
CA ILE A 32 4.59 -3.19 -5.27
C ILE A 32 5.71 -2.28 -4.73
N ALA A 33 5.63 -1.86 -3.47
CA ALA A 33 6.66 -1.01 -2.86
C ALA A 33 7.98 -1.77 -2.64
N LYS A 34 7.90 -3.07 -2.35
CA LYS A 34 9.07 -3.95 -2.21
C LYS A 34 9.79 -4.15 -3.55
N GLU A 35 9.04 -4.41 -4.63
CA GLU A 35 9.61 -4.53 -5.98
C GLU A 35 10.30 -3.24 -6.47
N ARG A 36 9.88 -2.07 -5.95
CA ARG A 36 10.41 -0.75 -6.35
C ARG A 36 11.43 -0.17 -5.38
N ASN A 37 11.96 -0.98 -4.45
CA ASN A 37 12.83 -0.56 -3.34
C ASN A 37 12.37 0.74 -2.66
N HIS A 38 11.08 0.85 -2.36
CA HIS A 38 10.54 2.03 -1.69
C HIS A 38 11.24 2.23 -0.33
N PRO A 39 11.71 3.44 0.03
CA PRO A 39 12.43 3.66 1.28
C PRO A 39 11.55 3.43 2.53
N GLN A 40 10.23 3.55 2.39
CA GLN A 40 9.26 3.35 3.47
C GLN A 40 8.41 2.07 3.34
N GLN A 41 9.02 0.94 2.95
CA GLN A 41 8.34 -0.37 2.84
C GLN A 41 7.64 -0.79 4.15
N ASP A 42 8.31 -0.62 5.29
CA ASP A 42 7.75 -0.98 6.60
C ASP A 42 6.54 -0.12 6.97
N ALA A 43 6.53 1.14 6.54
CA ALA A 43 5.40 2.05 6.75
C ALA A 43 4.19 1.61 5.93
N LEU A 44 4.39 1.15 4.68
CA LEU A 44 3.30 0.60 3.87
C LEU A 44 2.74 -0.69 4.46
N HIS A 45 3.59 -1.57 4.99
CA HIS A 45 3.15 -2.81 5.64
C HIS A 45 2.25 -2.48 6.84
N VAL A 46 2.75 -1.67 7.78
CA VAL A 46 1.99 -1.26 8.97
C VAL A 46 0.73 -0.50 8.59
N ALA A 47 0.81 0.40 7.60
CA ALA A 47 -0.35 1.15 7.14
C ALA A 47 -1.40 0.27 6.45
N GLY A 48 -1.00 -0.82 5.79
CA GLY A 48 -1.91 -1.86 5.29
C GLY A 48 -2.76 -2.44 6.42
N TRP A 49 -2.12 -2.84 7.53
CA TRP A 49 -2.83 -3.29 8.74
C TRP A 49 -3.70 -2.20 9.38
N VAL A 50 -3.26 -0.95 9.39
CA VAL A 50 -4.07 0.19 9.87
C VAL A 50 -5.26 0.46 8.96
N SER A 51 -5.14 0.18 7.65
CA SER A 51 -6.23 0.37 6.69
C SER A 51 -7.38 -0.64 6.87
N LEU A 52 -7.08 -1.84 7.38
CA LEU A 52 -8.10 -2.80 7.83
C LEU A 52 -8.93 -2.23 9.00
N PHE A 53 -8.29 -1.54 9.95
CA PHE A 53 -8.99 -0.88 11.06
C PHE A 53 -9.81 0.33 10.61
N THR A 54 -9.37 1.04 9.58
CA THR A 54 -10.04 2.23 9.04
C THR A 54 -11.00 1.93 7.88
N LEU A 55 -11.48 0.68 7.76
CA LEU A 55 -12.43 0.23 6.74
C LEU A 55 -12.00 0.59 5.31
N HIS A 56 -10.72 0.37 4.98
CA HIS A 56 -10.11 0.67 3.67
C HIS A 56 -10.09 2.15 3.26
N ALA A 57 -10.38 3.10 4.16
CA ALA A 57 -10.36 4.52 3.79
C ALA A 57 -8.97 5.02 3.34
N ILE A 58 -7.92 4.53 4.02
CA ILE A 58 -6.52 4.92 3.76
C ILE A 58 -5.87 4.05 2.66
N TRP A 59 -6.47 2.90 2.33
CA TRP A 59 -5.92 1.95 1.37
C TRP A 59 -5.64 2.54 -0.03
N PRO A 60 -6.57 3.25 -0.70
CA PRO A 60 -6.28 3.82 -2.03
C PRO A 60 -5.15 4.85 -1.99
N PHE A 61 -4.97 5.53 -0.86
CA PHE A 61 -3.85 6.46 -0.67
C PHE A 61 -2.51 5.72 -0.56
N LEU A 62 -2.45 4.60 0.17
CA LEU A 62 -1.24 3.77 0.27
C LEU A 62 -0.85 3.19 -1.08
N TRP A 63 -1.84 2.81 -1.89
CA TRP A 63 -1.59 2.32 -3.23
C TRP A 63 -0.97 3.39 -4.14
N ILE A 64 -1.52 4.61 -4.12
CA ILE A 64 -0.92 5.75 -4.85
C ILE A 64 0.51 5.98 -4.37
N TRP A 65 0.74 5.99 -3.06
CA TRP A 65 2.06 6.22 -2.48
C TRP A 65 3.07 5.12 -2.89
N ALA A 66 2.66 3.86 -2.86
CA ALA A 66 3.46 2.71 -3.34
C ALA A 66 3.93 2.89 -4.79
N THR A 67 3.04 3.42 -5.65
CA THR A 67 3.33 3.63 -7.08
C THR A 67 4.07 4.93 -7.40
N LEU A 68 4.09 5.88 -6.46
CA LEU A 68 4.65 7.21 -6.68
C LEU A 68 6.18 7.18 -6.75
N TYR A 69 6.81 6.37 -5.90
CA TYR A 69 8.26 6.23 -5.85
C TYR A 69 8.78 5.36 -7.01
N ARG A 70 9.93 5.76 -7.55
CA ARG A 70 10.63 5.08 -8.63
C ARG A 70 12.13 5.18 -8.40
N GLU A 71 12.85 4.07 -8.46
CA GLU A 71 14.30 4.03 -8.23
C GLU A 71 15.06 4.95 -9.21
N ASP A 72 14.61 5.05 -10.46
CA ASP A 72 15.27 5.81 -11.52
C ASP A 72 15.17 7.33 -11.36
N ARG A 73 14.18 7.83 -10.60
CA ARG A 73 13.87 9.27 -10.50
C ARG A 73 13.57 9.76 -9.08
N GLY A 74 13.60 8.84 -8.10
CA GLY A 74 13.23 9.09 -6.72
C GLY A 74 11.81 9.66 -6.59
N TRP A 75 11.67 10.69 -5.76
CA TRP A 75 10.42 11.40 -5.51
C TRP A 75 10.13 12.51 -6.54
N GLY A 76 10.99 12.72 -7.53
CA GLY A 76 10.82 13.77 -8.54
C GLY A 76 11.21 15.20 -8.11
N PHE A 77 11.68 15.39 -6.87
CA PHE A 77 12.14 16.69 -6.37
C PHE A 77 13.53 17.11 -6.86
N ASN A 78 14.29 16.21 -7.50
CA ASN A 78 15.67 16.48 -7.92
C ASN A 78 15.78 17.69 -8.85
N ASN A 79 14.84 17.88 -9.78
CA ASN A 79 14.83 19.01 -10.69
C ASN A 79 14.59 20.36 -9.99
N VAL A 80 13.82 20.34 -8.90
CA VAL A 80 13.53 21.54 -8.10
C VAL A 80 14.78 21.95 -7.33
N VAL A 81 15.43 21.00 -6.67
CA VAL A 81 16.67 21.23 -5.91
C VAL A 81 17.79 21.75 -6.81
N GLN A 82 17.98 21.14 -7.99
CA GLN A 82 19.00 21.59 -8.96
C GLN A 82 18.75 23.03 -9.43
N ARG A 83 17.48 23.40 -9.63
CA ARG A 83 17.12 24.77 -10.02
C ARG A 83 17.34 25.78 -8.91
N GLU A 84 17.02 25.44 -7.67
CA GLU A 84 17.29 26.31 -6.52
C GLU A 84 18.78 26.54 -6.32
N LEU A 85 19.61 25.48 -6.41
CA LEU A 85 21.07 25.62 -6.31
C LEU A 85 21.64 26.53 -7.41
N ALA A 86 21.16 26.41 -8.65
CA ALA A 86 21.59 27.27 -9.75
C ALA A 86 21.22 28.75 -9.52
N LEU A 87 20.04 29.01 -8.95
CA LEU A 87 19.61 30.37 -8.60
C LEU A 87 20.43 30.96 -7.44
N GLU A 88 20.77 30.16 -6.42
CA GLU A 88 21.62 30.62 -5.32
C GLU A 88 23.02 31.02 -5.78
N ASP A 89 23.58 30.31 -6.76
CA ASP A 89 24.89 30.59 -7.33
C ASP A 89 24.88 31.85 -8.23
N GLU A 90 23.75 32.15 -8.91
CA GLU A 90 23.58 33.39 -9.68
C GLU A 90 23.40 34.63 -8.80
N VAL A 91 22.84 34.47 -7.59
CA VAL A 91 22.55 35.59 -6.66
C VAL A 91 23.75 35.95 -5.78
N LYS A 92 24.70 35.03 -5.58
CA LYS A 92 25.94 35.26 -4.81
C LYS A 92 27.03 35.99 -5.61
#